data_AF-A0A7R6WZS7-F1
#
_entry.id   AF-A0A7R6WZS7-F1
#
_cell.length_a   1.000
_cell.length_b   1.000
_cell.length_c   1.000
_cell.angle_alpha   90.00
_cell.angle_beta   90.00
_cell.angle_gamma   90.00
#
_symmetry.space_group_name_H-M   'P 1'
#
loop_
_entity.id
_entity.type
_entity.pdbx_description
1 polymer ?
#
loop_
_entity_poly.entity_id
_entity_poly.type
_entity_poly.pdbx_seq_one_letter_code
_entity_poly.pdbx_strand_id
1 'polypeptide(L)'
;MSRPDGIAADLPASLDAAVFAEPWQAEAFAMTVALHDKGLFSWSEWADALSAEVKKPGAAADGHDYYEHWLAALEGLLASKGLAAKSDVDAMAQAWERAAHATPHGKPILLENDPHAVR
;
A
#
# COMPACT_ATOMS: atom_id res chain seq x y z
N MET A 1 48.08 21.37 9.39
CA MET A 1 46.90 20.61 9.83
C MET A 1 45.72 21.58 9.85
N SER A 2 44.94 21.63 8.77
CA SER A 2 43.70 22.39 8.71
C SER A 2 42.57 21.39 8.51
N ARG A 3 41.57 21.46 9.38
CA ARG A 3 40.40 20.56 9.40
C ARG A 3 39.67 20.62 8.05
N PRO A 4 39.20 19.48 7.50
CA PRO A 4 38.30 19.49 6.37
C PRO A 4 36.93 20.01 6.80
N ASP A 5 36.33 20.77 5.90
CA ASP A 5 34.97 21.31 6.00
C ASP A 5 33.98 20.21 6.40
N GLY A 6 33.20 20.50 7.43
CA GLY A 6 32.12 19.64 7.87
C GLY A 6 31.12 19.47 6.74
N ILE A 7 31.01 18.24 6.26
CA ILE A 7 29.82 17.66 5.64
C ILE A 7 28.60 18.14 6.43
N ALA A 8 27.98 19.21 5.95
CA ALA A 8 26.62 19.56 6.28
C ALA A 8 25.77 18.41 5.74
N ALA A 9 25.56 17.41 6.59
CA ALA A 9 24.70 16.30 6.32
C ALA A 9 23.32 16.87 5.98
N ASP A 10 22.97 16.66 4.72
CA ASP A 10 21.64 16.68 4.12
C ASP A 10 20.53 16.59 5.18
N LEU A 11 19.98 17.75 5.56
CA LEU A 11 18.81 17.80 6.42
C LEU A 11 17.61 17.43 5.55
N PRO A 12 16.76 16.46 5.97
CA PRO A 12 15.63 16.03 5.16
C PRO A 12 14.66 17.18 4.91
N ALA A 13 13.95 17.06 3.79
CA ALA A 13 12.99 18.01 3.25
C ALA A 13 12.09 18.64 4.33
N SER A 14 11.73 19.91 4.11
CA SER A 14 10.97 20.76 5.02
C SER A 14 9.81 20.04 5.71
N LEU A 15 9.47 20.48 6.93
CA LEU A 15 8.34 20.01 7.75
C LEU A 15 6.96 20.05 7.06
N ASP A 16 6.88 20.58 5.83
CA ASP A 16 5.70 20.68 4.96
C ASP A 16 5.66 19.61 3.84
N ALA A 17 6.61 18.66 3.81
CA ALA A 17 6.56 17.55 2.86
C ALA A 17 5.34 16.67 3.11
N ALA A 18 4.64 16.27 2.05
CA ALA A 18 3.52 15.35 2.16
C ALA A 18 3.99 14.03 2.81
N VAL A 19 3.36 13.65 3.91
CA VAL A 19 3.68 12.42 4.67
C VAL A 19 3.49 11.16 3.80
N PHE A 20 2.58 11.23 2.84
CA PHE A 20 2.33 10.21 1.83
C PHE A 20 2.56 10.81 0.45
N ALA A 21 3.27 10.09 -0.42
CA ALA A 21 3.55 10.52 -1.79
C ALA A 21 2.31 10.42 -2.68
N GLU A 22 1.47 9.42 -2.43
CA GLU A 22 0.26 9.15 -3.19
C GLU A 22 -0.93 8.90 -2.23
N PRO A 23 -2.17 9.27 -2.58
CA PRO A 23 -3.33 9.09 -1.71
C PRO A 23 -3.54 7.65 -1.23
N TRP A 24 -3.30 6.67 -2.09
CA TRP A 24 -3.48 5.25 -1.77
C TRP A 24 -2.58 4.76 -0.62
N GLN A 25 -1.41 5.39 -0.41
CA GLN A 25 -0.51 5.03 0.69
C GLN A 25 -1.13 5.36 2.04
N ALA A 26 -1.85 6.49 2.14
CA ALA A 26 -2.58 6.87 3.34
C ALA A 26 -3.75 5.91 3.59
N GLU A 27 -4.42 5.45 2.54
CA GLU A 27 -5.51 4.47 2.62
C GLU A 27 -5.01 3.11 3.11
N ALA A 28 -3.89 2.61 2.56
CA ALA A 28 -3.26 1.36 3.01
C ALA A 28 -2.84 1.41 4.49
N PHE A 29 -2.23 2.52 4.91
CA PHE A 29 -1.90 2.76 6.31
C PHE A 29 -3.15 2.76 7.20
N ALA A 30 -4.18 3.53 6.81
CA ALA A 30 -5.42 3.64 7.58
C ALA A 30 -6.15 2.29 7.69
N MET A 31 -6.19 1.50 6.61
CA MET A 31 -6.74 0.14 6.64
C MET A 31 -5.99 -0.76 7.62
N THR A 32 -4.65 -0.71 7.61
CA THR A 32 -3.81 -1.50 8.52
C THR A 32 -4.14 -1.20 9.98
N VAL A 33 -4.20 0.09 10.34
CA VAL A 33 -4.58 0.54 11.68
C VAL A 33 -6.00 0.09 12.04
N ALA A 34 -6.98 0.30 11.14
CA ALA A 34 -8.37 -0.06 11.39
C ALA A 34 -8.58 -1.58 11.56
N LEU A 35 -7.84 -2.42 10.83
CA LEU A 35 -7.90 -3.87 10.94
C LEU A 35 -7.24 -4.37 12.23
N HIS A 36 -6.11 -3.76 12.62
CA HIS A 36 -5.49 -3.99 13.92
C HIS A 36 -6.44 -3.62 15.08
N ASP A 37 -7.07 -2.44 15.04
CA ASP A 37 -7.97 -1.96 16.09
C ASP A 37 -9.22 -2.85 16.25
N LYS A 38 -9.61 -3.55 15.18
CA LYS A 38 -10.65 -4.59 15.20
C LYS A 38 -10.16 -5.95 15.73
N GLY A 39 -8.88 -6.08 16.07
CA GLY A 39 -8.28 -7.30 16.61
C GLY A 39 -8.07 -8.40 15.59
N LEU A 40 -8.04 -8.09 14.28
CA LEU A 40 -7.87 -9.10 13.23
C LEU A 40 -6.43 -9.63 13.16
N PHE A 41 -5.47 -8.83 13.59
CA PHE A 41 -4.08 -9.22 13.81
C PHE A 41 -3.46 -8.32 14.89
N SER A 42 -2.38 -8.80 15.49
CA SER A 42 -1.54 -8.05 16.42
C SER A 42 -0.45 -7.25 15.69
N TRP A 43 0.09 -6.22 16.36
CA TRP A 43 1.25 -5.48 15.83
C TRP A 43 2.49 -6.36 15.62
N SER A 44 2.66 -7.44 16.40
CA SER A 44 3.76 -8.39 16.17
C SER A 44 3.57 -9.17 14.88
N GLU A 45 2.36 -9.69 14.61
CA GLU A 45 2.08 -10.37 13.34
C GLU A 45 2.25 -9.43 12.15
N TRP A 46 1.82 -8.17 12.29
CA TRP A 46 2.05 -7.13 11.28
C TRP A 46 3.54 -6.87 11.04
N ALA A 47 4.32 -6.66 12.10
CA ALA A 47 5.75 -6.38 11.98
C ALA A 47 6.51 -7.54 11.33
N ASP A 48 6.14 -8.78 11.64
CA ASP A 48 6.72 -9.97 11.02
C ASP A 48 6.37 -10.04 9.52
N ALA A 49 5.10 -9.83 9.16
CA ALA A 49 4.65 -9.81 7.77
C ALA A 49 5.34 -8.73 6.95
N LEU A 50 5.36 -7.48 7.43
CA LEU A 50 6.02 -6.36 6.76
C LEU A 50 7.52 -6.59 6.63
N SER A 51 8.16 -7.09 7.69
CA SER A 51 9.60 -7.41 7.68
C SER A 51 9.95 -8.46 6.64
N ALA A 52 9.07 -9.43 6.40
CA ALA A 52 9.28 -10.45 5.38
C ALA A 52 9.26 -9.86 3.97
N GLU A 53 8.35 -8.93 3.70
CA GLU A 53 8.23 -8.26 2.40
C GLU A 53 9.41 -7.32 2.11
N VAL A 54 9.75 -6.42 3.04
CA VAL A 54 10.85 -5.44 2.83
C VAL A 54 12.24 -6.10 2.74
N LYS A 55 12.38 -7.36 3.16
CA LYS A 55 13.61 -8.14 3.04
C LYS A 55 13.69 -8.94 1.74
N LYS A 56 12.65 -8.93 0.90
CA LYS A 56 12.66 -9.67 -0.35
C LYS A 56 13.77 -9.14 -1.28
N PRO A 57 14.45 -10.04 -2.01
CA PRO A 57 15.38 -9.62 -3.05
C PRO A 57 14.67 -8.72 -4.07
N GLY A 58 15.25 -7.56 -4.37
CA GLY A 58 14.69 -6.59 -5.33
C GLY A 58 13.97 -5.40 -4.70
N ALA A 59 13.84 -5.34 -3.37
CA ALA A 59 13.40 -4.13 -2.68
C ALA A 59 14.33 -2.95 -3.02
N ALA A 60 13.74 -1.79 -3.29
CA ALA A 60 14.48 -0.62 -3.70
C ALA A 60 15.36 -0.10 -2.56
N ALA A 61 16.63 0.20 -2.88
CA ALA A 61 17.58 0.67 -1.88
C ALA A 61 17.25 2.07 -1.34
N ASP A 62 16.52 2.87 -2.13
CA ASP A 62 16.02 4.20 -1.76
C ASP A 62 14.62 4.16 -1.13
N GLY A 63 13.98 2.98 -1.07
CA GLY A 63 12.71 2.76 -0.39
C GLY A 63 11.47 3.33 -1.08
N HIS A 64 11.55 3.71 -2.36
CA HIS A 64 10.39 4.23 -3.08
C HIS A 64 9.23 3.23 -3.20
N ASP A 65 9.53 1.94 -3.06
CA ASP A 65 8.58 0.81 -3.11
C ASP A 65 8.06 0.38 -1.72
N TYR A 66 8.32 1.20 -0.69
CA TYR A 66 8.00 0.83 0.70
C TYR A 66 6.51 0.54 0.93
N TYR A 67 5.62 1.36 0.34
CA TYR A 67 4.18 1.17 0.51
C TYR A 67 3.63 0.03 -0.36
N GLU A 68 4.34 -0.35 -1.42
CA GLU A 68 4.04 -1.52 -2.23
C GLU A 68 4.33 -2.79 -1.42
N HIS A 69 5.47 -2.84 -0.71
CA HIS A 69 5.75 -3.91 0.26
C HIS A 69 4.76 -3.91 1.43
N TRP A 70 4.33 -2.72 1.88
CA TRP A 70 3.28 -2.58 2.90
C TRP A 70 1.97 -3.23 2.44
N LEU A 71 1.53 -2.92 1.22
CA LEU A 71 0.30 -3.49 0.67
C LEU A 71 0.42 -5.01 0.50
N ALA A 72 1.55 -5.49 -0.04
CA ALA A 72 1.81 -6.92 -0.18
C ALA A 72 1.79 -7.66 1.17
N ALA A 73 2.34 -7.05 2.23
CA ALA A 73 2.31 -7.61 3.57
C ALA A 73 0.89 -7.68 4.12
N LEU A 74 0.09 -6.64 3.91
CA LEU A 74 -1.31 -6.60 4.34
C LEU A 74 -2.15 -7.66 3.62
N GLU A 75 -2.04 -7.75 2.30
CA GLU A 75 -2.72 -8.78 1.50
C GLU A 75 -2.34 -10.19 1.96
N GLY A 76 -1.04 -10.45 2.14
CA GLY A 76 -0.52 -11.74 2.59
C GLY A 76 -1.03 -12.12 4.00
N LEU A 77 -1.02 -11.16 4.93
CA LEU A 77 -1.52 -11.37 6.28
C LEU A 77 -3.01 -11.67 6.29
N LEU A 78 -3.83 -10.89 5.57
CA LEU A 78 -5.27 -11.13 5.46
C LEU A 78 -5.60 -12.47 4.79
N ALA A 79 -4.84 -12.86 3.76
CA ALA A 79 -4.99 -14.15 3.10
C ALA A 79 -4.65 -15.32 4.03
N SER A 80 -3.55 -15.22 4.79
CA SER A 80 -3.17 -16.26 5.77
C SER A 80 -4.22 -16.49 6.86
N LYS A 81 -5.01 -15.46 7.16
CA LYS A 81 -6.12 -15.51 8.12
C LYS A 81 -7.46 -15.86 7.50
N GLY A 82 -7.52 -16.09 6.19
CA GLY A 82 -8.75 -16.41 5.46
C GLY A 82 -9.76 -15.25 5.41
N LEU A 83 -9.30 -14.01 5.59
CA LEU A 83 -10.15 -12.82 5.59
C LEU A 83 -10.33 -12.22 4.19
N ALA A 84 -9.28 -12.28 3.37
CA ALA A 84 -9.31 -11.85 1.98
C ALA A 84 -8.30 -12.69 1.20
N ALA A 85 -8.76 -13.58 0.31
CA ALA A 85 -7.86 -14.34 -0.53
C ALA A 85 -7.27 -13.43 -1.61
N LYS A 86 -6.01 -13.69 -2.00
CA LYS A 86 -5.35 -12.93 -3.07
C LYS A 86 -6.18 -12.92 -4.37
N SER A 87 -6.79 -14.05 -4.72
CA SER A 87 -7.65 -14.16 -5.90
C SER A 87 -8.85 -13.21 -5.86
N ASP A 88 -9.41 -12.97 -4.67
CA ASP A 88 -10.59 -12.13 -4.51
C ASP A 88 -10.21 -10.65 -4.61
N VAL A 89 -9.06 -10.28 -4.04
CA VAL A 89 -8.48 -8.94 -4.18
C VAL A 89 -8.14 -8.65 -5.65
N ASP A 90 -7.44 -9.58 -6.32
CA ASP A 90 -7.06 -9.45 -7.72
C ASP A 90 -8.32 -9.35 -8.61
N ALA A 91 -9.35 -10.16 -8.35
CA ALA A 91 -10.62 -10.11 -9.08
C ALA A 91 -11.35 -8.78 -8.88
N MET A 92 -11.36 -8.25 -7.66
CA MET A 92 -11.96 -6.95 -7.34
C MET A 92 -11.22 -5.80 -8.03
N ALA A 93 -9.88 -5.82 -8.01
CA ALA A 93 -9.06 -4.81 -8.69
C ALA A 93 -9.32 -4.80 -10.20
N GLN A 94 -9.38 -5.99 -10.82
CA GLN A 94 -9.72 -6.12 -12.25
C GLN A 94 -11.15 -5.65 -12.55
N ALA A 95 -12.11 -5.88 -11.64
CA ALA A 95 -13.47 -5.38 -11.80
C ALA A 95 -13.52 -3.85 -11.80
N TRP A 96 -12.78 -3.20 -10.89
CA TRP A 96 -12.65 -1.74 -10.87
C TRP A 96 -11.95 -1.18 -12.10
N GLU A 97 -10.90 -1.85 -12.59
CA GLU A 97 -10.21 -1.46 -13.84
C GLU A 97 -11.18 -1.50 -15.02
N ARG A 98 -11.93 -2.59 -15.18
CA ARG A 98 -12.96 -2.71 -16.24
C ARG A 98 -14.05 -1.67 -16.11
N ALA A 99 -14.54 -1.44 -14.89
CA ALA A 99 -15.52 -0.40 -14.60
C ALA A 99 -15.02 0.99 -15.01
N ALA A 100 -13.76 1.32 -14.68
CA ALA A 100 -13.13 2.58 -15.07
C ALA A 100 -13.07 2.72 -16.60
N HIS A 101 -12.64 1.68 -17.31
CA HIS A 101 -12.59 1.67 -18.78
C HIS A 101 -13.96 1.80 -19.44
N ALA A 102 -15.01 1.21 -18.85
CA ALA A 102 -16.36 1.27 -19.37
C ALA A 102 -17.11 2.56 -19.03
N THR A 103 -16.57 3.39 -18.12
CA THR A 103 -17.21 4.63 -17.67
C THR A 103 -16.96 5.76 -18.67
N PRO A 104 -18.00 6.36 -19.29
CA PRO A 104 -17.83 7.52 -20.15
C PRO A 104 -17.22 8.71 -19.40
N HIS A 105 -16.41 9.52 -20.10
CA HIS A 105 -15.81 10.71 -19.51
C HIS A 105 -16.85 11.63 -18.85
N GLY A 106 -16.54 12.14 -17.66
CA GLY A 106 -17.43 13.00 -16.88
C GLY A 106 -18.56 12.26 -16.14
N LYS A 107 -18.57 10.92 -16.15
CA LYS A 107 -19.43 10.09 -15.30
C LYS A 107 -18.64 9.49 -14.13
N PRO A 108 -19.28 9.24 -12.98
CA PRO A 108 -18.62 8.57 -11.86
C PRO A 108 -18.28 7.12 -12.23
N ILE A 109 -17.12 6.66 -11.78
CA ILE A 109 -16.72 5.24 -11.86
C ILE A 109 -17.42 4.52 -10.71
N LEU A 110 -18.33 3.61 -11.04
CA LEU A 110 -19.02 2.75 -10.10
C LEU A 110 -18.70 1.30 -10.45
N LEU A 111 -18.63 0.40 -9.48
CA LEU A 111 -18.34 -1.01 -9.74
C LEU A 111 -19.39 -1.65 -10.66
N GLU A 112 -20.64 -1.17 -10.63
CA GLU A 112 -21.71 -1.60 -11.55
C GLU A 112 -21.43 -1.28 -13.02
N ASN A 113 -20.46 -0.42 -13.31
CA ASN A 113 -20.04 -0.13 -14.68
C ASN A 113 -19.17 -1.27 -15.26
N ASP A 114 -18.72 -2.24 -14.44
CA ASP A 114 -18.00 -3.40 -14.95
C ASP A 114 -18.91 -4.21 -15.91
N PRO A 115 -18.55 -4.34 -17.21
CA PRO A 115 -19.32 -5.11 -18.18
C PRO A 115 -19.42 -6.61 -17.84
N HIS A 116 -18.63 -7.10 -16.89
CA HIS A 116 -18.67 -8.47 -16.39
C HIS A 116 -19.34 -8.61 -15.02
N ALA A 117 -19.91 -7.53 -14.46
CA ALA A 117 -20.68 -7.60 -13.23
C ALA A 117 -21.87 -8.55 -13.43
N VAL A 118 -21.96 -9.58 -12.58
CA VAL A 118 -23.17 -10.43 -12.51
C VAL A 118 -24.27 -9.57 -11.90
N ARG A 119 -25.38 -9.45 -12.64
CA ARG A 119 -26.53 -8.61 -12.27
C ARG A 119 -27.45 -9.28 -11.27
#